data_AF-A0A850C7H0-F1
#
_entry.id   AF-A0A850C7H0-F1
#
_cell.length_a   1.000
_cell.length_b   1.000
_cell.length_c   1.000
_cell.angle_alpha   90.00
_cell.angle_beta   90.00
_cell.angle_gamma   90.00
#
_symmetry.space_group_name_H-M   'P 1'
#
loop_
_entity.id
_entity.type
_entity.pdbx_description
1 polymer ?
#
loop_
_entity_poly.entity_id
_entity_poly.type
_entity_poly.pdbx_seq_one_letter_code
_entity_poly.pdbx_strand_id
1 'polypeptide(L)'
;MDGISDGKIKQWKCGKGHVLGVVVREKVKTEIEGVTVKYHTTKLVIYRLAIDPEAESAAQVDAAGTLYGRMLLGFSWKCSVPSCGCVRDWNPDDEALDWLKKRFEGSKE
;
A
#
# COMPACT_ATOMS: atom_id res chain seq x y z
N MET A 1 6.50 16.37 -6.32
CA MET A 1 5.52 16.01 -7.36
C MET A 1 5.41 14.50 -7.40
N ASP A 2 4.33 13.90 -6.90
CA ASP A 2 4.04 12.46 -7.10
C ASP A 2 2.53 12.25 -7.13
N GLY A 3 1.95 12.53 -8.30
CA GLY A 3 0.57 12.20 -8.64
C GLY A 3 0.40 10.69 -8.82
N ILE A 4 -0.55 10.12 -8.10
CA ILE A 4 -0.97 8.72 -8.24
C ILE A 4 -1.87 8.63 -9.47
N SER A 5 -1.30 8.22 -10.60
CA SER A 5 -2.02 7.79 -11.79
C SER A 5 -2.42 6.32 -11.65
N ASP A 6 -3.56 5.94 -12.21
CA ASP A 6 -4.02 4.55 -12.33
C ASP A 6 -2.87 3.62 -12.77
N GLY A 7 -2.63 2.56 -12.00
CA GLY A 7 -1.59 1.57 -12.28
C GLY A 7 -0.26 1.72 -11.51
N LYS A 8 -0.09 2.74 -10.66
CA LYS A 8 1.16 2.88 -9.86
C LYS A 8 1.15 1.99 -8.62
N ILE A 9 1.98 0.95 -8.66
CA ILE A 9 2.43 0.19 -7.50
C ILE A 9 3.29 1.13 -6.63
N LYS A 10 2.95 1.31 -5.35
CA LYS A 10 3.69 2.16 -4.41
C LYS A 10 4.37 1.31 -3.36
N GLN A 11 5.67 1.55 -3.13
CA GLN A 11 6.40 0.86 -2.06
C GLN A 11 5.89 1.27 -0.68
N TRP A 12 5.59 0.27 0.15
CA TRP A 12 5.24 0.45 1.55
C TRP A 12 6.47 0.19 2.41
N LYS A 13 7.11 1.25 2.92
CA LYS A 13 8.43 1.22 3.57
C LYS A 13 8.39 1.37 5.09
N CYS A 14 9.27 0.76 5.88
CA CYS A 14 9.36 1.13 7.29
C CYS A 14 9.95 2.55 7.47
N GLY A 15 10.00 3.05 8.71
CA GLY A 15 10.56 4.38 9.01
C GLY A 15 12.05 4.57 8.64
N LYS A 16 12.78 3.47 8.44
CA LYS A 16 14.18 3.46 7.95
C LYS A 16 14.32 3.20 6.45
N GLY A 17 13.22 3.11 5.71
CA GLY A 17 13.25 2.99 4.24
C GLY A 17 13.22 1.56 3.66
N HIS A 18 13.32 0.50 4.49
CA HIS A 18 13.18 -0.88 4.02
C HIS A 18 11.79 -1.14 3.47
N VAL A 19 11.68 -1.82 2.33
CA VAL A 19 10.38 -2.10 1.67
C VAL A 19 9.73 -3.30 2.32
N LEU A 20 8.59 -3.07 2.99
CA LEU A 20 7.78 -4.09 3.67
C LEU A 20 6.76 -4.75 2.74
N GLY A 21 6.47 -4.13 1.61
CA GLY A 21 5.46 -4.56 0.66
C GLY A 21 5.16 -3.50 -0.37
N VAL A 22 4.06 -3.69 -1.09
CA VAL A 22 3.56 -2.73 -2.09
C VAL A 22 2.07 -2.51 -1.95
N VAL A 23 1.68 -1.25 -2.08
CA VAL A 23 0.29 -0.83 -2.21
C VAL A 23 -0.06 -0.80 -3.69
N VAL A 24 -1.14 -1.47 -4.05
CA VAL A 24 -1.66 -1.52 -5.42
C VAL A 24 -3.08 -0.97 -5.42
N ARG A 25 -3.32 0.04 -6.25
CA ARG A 25 -4.67 0.52 -6.55
C ARG A 25 -5.13 -0.12 -7.84
N GLU A 26 -6.23 -0.87 -7.77
CA GLU A 26 -6.78 -1.59 -8.93
C GLU A 26 -8.23 -1.20 -9.19
N LYS A 27 -8.61 -1.18 -10.47
CA LYS A 27 -9.99 -1.04 -10.90
C LYS A 27 -10.65 -2.40 -10.87
N VAL A 28 -11.71 -2.52 -10.09
CA VAL A 28 -12.54 -3.73 -10.03
C VAL A 28 -13.81 -3.47 -10.82
N LYS A 29 -14.16 -4.42 -11.68
CA LYS A 29 -15.46 -4.50 -12.35
C LYS A 29 -16.16 -5.74 -11.81
N THR A 30 -17.32 -5.56 -11.21
CA THR A 30 -18.13 -6.65 -10.66
C THR A 30 -19.59 -6.48 -11.07
N GLU A 31 -20.35 -7.55 -11.05
CA GLU A 31 -21.80 -7.52 -11.26
C GLU A 31 -22.51 -7.77 -9.94
N ILE A 32 -23.46 -6.90 -9.58
CA ILE A 32 -24.29 -7.02 -8.38
C ILE A 32 -25.73 -6.89 -8.85
N GLU A 33 -26.53 -7.95 -8.67
CA GLU A 33 -27.95 -7.97 -9.05
C GLU A 33 -28.20 -7.56 -10.53
N GLY A 34 -27.33 -8.01 -11.44
CA GLY A 34 -27.42 -7.67 -12.88
C GLY A 34 -26.93 -6.27 -13.25
N VAL A 35 -26.49 -5.47 -12.26
CA VAL A 35 -25.88 -4.15 -12.49
C VAL A 35 -24.36 -4.29 -12.47
N THR A 36 -23.72 -3.85 -13.56
CA THR A 36 -22.26 -3.73 -13.60
C THR A 36 -21.81 -2.53 -12.77
N VAL A 37 -21.06 -2.80 -11.71
CA VAL A 37 -20.41 -1.79 -10.86
C VAL A 37 -18.93 -1.76 -11.15
N LYS A 38 -18.38 -0.54 -11.30
CA LYS A 38 -16.94 -0.28 -11.44
C LYS A 38 -16.49 0.59 -10.29
N TYR A 39 -15.48 0.15 -9.54
CA TYR A 39 -14.91 0.91 -8.43
C TYR A 39 -13.41 0.68 -8.34
N HIS A 40 -12.71 1.55 -7.61
CA HIS A 40 -11.30 1.35 -7.30
C HIS A 40 -11.18 0.76 -5.91
N THR A 41 -10.30 -0.22 -5.77
CA THR A 41 -9.90 -0.75 -4.46
C THR A 41 -8.39 -0.60 -4.28
N THR A 42 -7.96 -0.58 -3.03
CA THR A 42 -6.56 -0.59 -2.64
C THR A 42 -6.28 -1.92 -1.94
N LYS A 43 -5.19 -2.58 -2.35
CA LYS A 43 -4.66 -3.76 -1.66
C LYS A 43 -3.22 -3.51 -1.23
N LEU A 44 -2.82 -4.13 -0.13
CA LEU A 44 -1.44 -4.18 0.33
C LEU A 44 -0.92 -5.61 0.15
N VAL A 45 0.08 -5.79 -0.71
CA VAL A 45 0.86 -7.04 -0.79
C VAL A 45 2.04 -6.90 0.17
N ILE A 46 2.11 -7.79 1.16
CA ILE A 46 3.13 -7.73 2.21
C ILE A 46 4.21 -8.74 1.89
N TYR A 47 5.47 -8.39 2.11
CA TYR A 47 6.60 -9.29 1.95
C TYR A 47 6.93 -10.03 3.23
N ARG A 48 7.31 -11.30 3.10
CA ARG A 48 7.79 -12.15 4.19
C ARG A 48 9.06 -11.59 4.80
N LEU A 49 9.96 -11.11 3.95
CA LEU A 49 11.16 -10.40 4.34
C LEU A 49 11.13 -8.99 3.74
N ALA A 50 11.40 -8.00 4.58
CA ALA A 50 11.60 -6.64 4.15
C ALA A 50 12.84 -6.54 3.24
N ILE A 51 12.72 -5.77 2.16
CA ILE A 51 13.83 -5.50 1.25
C ILE A 51 14.64 -4.35 1.81
N ASP A 52 15.92 -4.59 2.04
CA ASP A 52 16.89 -3.54 2.31
C ASP A 52 17.43 -3.00 0.97
N PRO A 53 17.12 -1.74 0.60
CA PRO A 53 17.59 -1.19 -0.67
C PRO A 53 19.11 -0.95 -0.70
N GLU A 54 19.79 -0.97 0.45
CA GLU A 54 21.24 -0.79 0.55
C GLU A 54 22.01 -2.12 0.54
N ALA A 55 21.31 -3.26 0.66
CA ALA A 55 21.95 -4.57 0.61
C ALA A 55 22.36 -4.94 -0.82
N GLU A 56 23.60 -5.39 -1.00
CA GLU A 56 24.16 -5.77 -2.32
C GLU A 56 23.50 -7.02 -2.92
N SER A 57 22.84 -7.86 -2.12
CA SER A 57 22.23 -9.10 -2.60
C SER A 57 20.85 -8.87 -3.20
N ALA A 58 20.55 -9.55 -4.31
CA ALA A 58 19.19 -9.62 -4.85
C ALA A 58 18.26 -10.31 -3.86
N ALA A 59 17.45 -9.52 -3.14
CA ALA A 59 16.42 -10.06 -2.26
C ALA A 59 15.40 -10.85 -3.08
N GLN A 60 15.27 -12.15 -2.83
CA GLN A 60 14.11 -12.89 -3.31
C GLN A 60 12.87 -12.37 -2.58
N VAL A 61 11.92 -11.85 -3.35
CA VAL A 61 10.72 -11.22 -2.82
C VAL A 61 9.62 -12.26 -2.70
N ASP A 62 9.46 -12.80 -1.49
CA ASP A 62 8.33 -13.65 -1.14
C ASP A 62 7.21 -12.82 -0.54
N ALA A 63 5.99 -12.97 -1.06
CA ALA A 63 4.81 -12.40 -0.41
C ALA A 63 4.41 -13.25 0.82
N ALA A 64 4.21 -12.60 1.96
CA ALA A 64 3.58 -13.20 3.13
C ALA A 64 2.06 -13.30 2.98
N GLY A 65 1.45 -12.35 2.25
CA GLY A 65 0.02 -12.30 2.04
C GLY A 65 -0.43 -11.01 1.35
N THR A 66 -1.72 -10.94 1.06
CA THR A 66 -2.38 -9.76 0.50
C THR A 66 -3.54 -9.36 1.40
N LEU A 67 -3.61 -8.07 1.72
CA LEU A 67 -4.71 -7.46 2.45
C LEU A 67 -5.57 -6.65 1.49
N TYR A 68 -6.88 -6.83 1.57
CA TYR A 68 -7.87 -6.15 0.74
C TYR A 68 -8.72 -5.20 1.58
N GLY A 69 -8.97 -4.00 1.05
CA GLY A 69 -10.00 -3.11 1.56
C GLY A 69 -9.71 -2.50 2.94
N ARG A 70 -10.78 -2.10 3.63
CA ARG A 70 -10.76 -1.37 4.90
C ARG A 70 -10.75 -2.35 6.07
N MET A 71 -9.65 -2.39 6.82
CA MET A 71 -9.61 -3.13 8.09
C MET A 71 -10.02 -2.23 9.24
N LEU A 72 -11.07 -2.61 9.96
CA LEU A 72 -11.62 -1.84 11.08
C LEU A 72 -10.64 -1.65 12.24
N LEU A 73 -9.64 -2.53 12.38
CA LEU A 73 -8.70 -2.53 13.50
C LEU A 73 -7.26 -2.15 13.10
N GLY A 74 -7.06 -1.64 11.88
CA GLY A 74 -5.71 -1.40 11.35
C GLY A 74 -4.88 -2.68 11.26
N PHE A 75 -3.66 -2.58 10.74
CA PHE A 75 -2.74 -3.71 10.70
C PHE A 75 -1.30 -3.26 10.91
N SER A 76 -0.61 -3.86 11.86
CA SER A 76 0.78 -3.53 12.17
C SER A 76 1.72 -4.59 11.61
N TRP A 77 2.80 -4.15 10.94
CA TRP A 77 3.83 -5.05 10.41
C TRP A 77 5.21 -4.65 10.91
N LYS A 78 5.95 -5.61 11.47
CA LYS A 78 7.32 -5.40 11.96
C LYS A 78 8.32 -5.62 10.83
N CYS A 79 9.27 -4.70 10.68
CA CYS A 79 10.37 -4.86 9.73
C CYS A 79 11.28 -6.03 10.13
N SER A 80 11.55 -6.92 9.18
CA SER A 80 12.37 -8.12 9.40
C SER A 80 13.88 -7.87 9.28
N VAL A 81 14.32 -6.69 8.80
CA VAL A 81 15.75 -6.37 8.68
C VAL A 81 16.36 -6.38 10.10
N PRO A 82 17.46 -7.14 10.32
CA PRO A 82 18.15 -7.17 11.61
C PRO A 82 18.47 -5.75 12.10
N SER A 83 18.31 -5.47 13.39
CA SER A 83 18.53 -4.15 14.02
C SER A 83 17.60 -3.00 13.58
N CYS A 84 16.69 -3.19 12.62
CA CYS A 84 15.77 -2.13 12.20
C CYS A 84 14.78 -1.76 13.33
N GLY A 85 14.02 -2.74 13.81
CA GLY A 85 13.06 -2.60 14.91
C GLY A 85 11.77 -1.84 14.59
N CYS A 86 11.67 -1.21 13.41
CA CYS A 86 10.49 -0.43 13.04
C CYS A 86 9.23 -1.32 12.91
N VAL A 87 8.11 -0.78 13.39
CA VAL A 87 6.77 -1.28 13.11
C VAL A 87 6.09 -0.23 12.23
N ARG A 88 5.34 -0.67 11.21
CA ARG A 88 4.53 0.21 10.37
C ARG A 88 3.09 -0.25 10.39
N ASP A 89 2.20 0.72 10.60
CA ASP A 89 0.77 0.52 10.55
C ASP A 89 0.24 0.75 9.14
N TRP A 90 -0.67 -0.12 8.74
CA TRP A 90 -1.48 -0.02 7.55
C TRP A 90 -2.88 0.41 7.97
N ASN A 91 -3.19 1.66 7.62
CA ASN A 91 -4.54 2.18 7.67
C ASN A 91 -4.93 2.67 6.27
N PRO A 92 -5.81 1.96 5.55
CA PRO A 92 -6.22 2.37 4.20
C PRO A 92 -6.94 3.73 4.20
N ASP A 93 -7.48 4.16 5.34
CA ASP A 93 -8.12 5.47 5.47
C ASP A 93 -7.13 6.63 5.40
N ASP A 94 -5.87 6.44 5.82
CA ASP A 94 -4.85 7.50 5.73
C ASP A 94 -4.51 7.83 4.28
N GLU A 95 -4.48 6.83 3.40
CA GLU A 95 -4.30 7.05 1.96
C GLU A 95 -5.55 7.61 1.29
N ALA A 96 -6.75 7.20 1.72
CA ALA A 96 -8.00 7.79 1.23
C ALA A 96 -8.12 9.27 1.64
N LEU A 97 -7.70 9.60 2.87
CA LEU A 97 -7.64 10.96 3.39
C LEU A 97 -6.56 11.80 2.71
N ASP A 98 -5.37 11.26 2.48
CA ASP A 98 -4.31 11.94 1.71
C ASP A 98 -4.78 12.25 0.27
N TRP A 99 -5.47 11.31 -0.37
CA TRP A 99 -6.09 11.54 -1.67
C TRP A 99 -7.21 12.59 -1.63
N LEU A 100 -8.11 12.53 -0.64
CA LEU A 100 -9.17 13.53 -0.46
C LEU A 100 -8.57 14.93 -0.26
N LYS A 101 -7.58 15.06 0.64
CA LYS A 101 -6.87 16.33 0.90
C LYS A 101 -6.27 16.88 -0.39
N LYS A 102 -5.50 16.09 -1.13
CA LYS A 102 -4.92 16.50 -2.42
C LYS A 102 -5.97 16.91 -3.45
N ARG A 103 -7.12 16.24 -3.48
CA ARG A 103 -8.23 16.57 -4.40
C ARG A 103 -8.90 17.90 -4.04
N PHE A 104 -9.06 18.22 -2.75
CA PHE A 104 -9.65 19.49 -2.32
C PHE A 104 -8.66 20.66 -2.34
N GLU A 105 -7.38 20.41 -2.13
CA GLU A 105 -6.32 21.42 -2.26
C GLU A 105 -6.06 21.80 -3.72
N GLY A 106 -6.22 20.86 -4.66
CA GLY A 106 -6.09 21.10 -6.11
C GLY A 106 -7.34 21.65 -6.82
N SER A 107 -8.43 21.95 -6.10
CA SER A 107 -9.66 22.56 -6.68
C SER A 107 -9.79 24.06 -6.37
N LYS A 108 -8.69 24.71 -5.96
CA LYS A 108 -8.61 26.15 -5.68
C LYS A 108 -7.93 26.98 -6.79
N GLU A 109 -7.89 26.47 -8.02
CA GLU A 109 -7.49 27.24 -9.21
C GLU A 109 -8.66 27.39 -10.18
#